data_AF-A0A1H3N5E5-F1
#
_entry.id   AF-A0A1H3N5E5-F1
#
_cell.length_a   1.000
_cell.length_b   1.000
_cell.length_c   1.000
_cell.angle_alpha   90.00
_cell.angle_beta   90.00
_cell.angle_gamma   90.00
#
_symmetry.space_group_name_H-M   'P 1'
#
loop_
_entity.id
_entity.type
_entity.pdbx_description
1 polymer ?
#
loop_
_entity_poly.entity_id
_entity_poly.type
_entity_poly.pdbx_seq_one_letter_code
_entity_poly.pdbx_strand_id
1 'polypeptide(L)'
;MHEYTIEIPGLAEAVAAVAQPLTSSRDKDRHETLLAAVRGVSGCASVAWATSREGGWLTRRGVASADGCLISTDHAAWLTSEYLADGARALQTYERLSQLQLRLTKTELTEIYLVVDRGGAQDNFVQIEIELQQETLDCELLRRWSAPRTLQDLVEEACGDELPAGARLALGAPRYVVKRVIDVAKFLRLADELEERKRERARTILFDVRDSYTKQPLGVKSLADLDPGHDKFPCKARRLFSDWEASSAGRAGARLCQHWVLKTSDWQDPSPRGLRELSIVPVWTYGKHLAEVSSRKGTSQQLLDKLQVIDRRTGVPFAWFFYLLHGNRVHDGSGHRIINAAEAGEIDLPECDYQTLRRWREREYGF
;
A
#
# COMPACT_ATOMS: atom_id res chain seq x y z
N MET A 1 -17.10 -5.92 6.97
CA MET A 1 -16.63 -5.77 5.58
C MET A 1 -16.82 -4.31 5.18
N HIS A 2 -15.82 -3.66 4.58
CA HIS A 2 -15.93 -2.25 4.19
C HIS A 2 -16.91 -2.08 3.02
N GLU A 3 -17.56 -0.93 2.90
CA GLU A 3 -18.60 -0.63 1.88
C GLU A 3 -18.12 -0.73 0.43
N TYR A 4 -16.81 -0.54 0.21
CA TYR A 4 -16.16 -0.67 -1.09
C TYR A 4 -15.59 -2.07 -1.35
N THR A 5 -15.60 -2.95 -0.35
CA THR A 5 -15.23 -4.35 -0.54
C THR A 5 -16.41 -5.10 -1.12
N ILE A 6 -16.14 -5.94 -2.12
CA ILE A 6 -17.15 -6.81 -2.74
C ILE A 6 -16.77 -8.27 -2.56
N GLU A 7 -17.76 -9.15 -2.57
CA GLU A 7 -17.53 -10.59 -2.63
C GLU A 7 -17.66 -11.05 -4.08
N ILE A 8 -16.72 -11.89 -4.51
CA ILE A 8 -16.81 -12.61 -5.78
C ILE A 8 -16.99 -14.08 -5.43
N PRO A 9 -18.20 -14.65 -5.60
CA PRO A 9 -18.47 -16.03 -5.24
C PRO A 9 -17.51 -17.01 -5.92
N GLY A 10 -16.94 -17.94 -5.16
CA GLY A 10 -15.99 -18.95 -5.66
C GLY A 10 -14.56 -18.45 -5.84
N LEU A 11 -14.27 -17.16 -5.63
CA LEU A 11 -12.91 -16.62 -5.81
C LEU A 11 -11.93 -17.17 -4.78
N ALA A 12 -12.32 -17.20 -3.51
CA ALA A 12 -11.46 -17.67 -2.43
C ALA A 12 -11.12 -19.16 -2.59
N GLU A 13 -12.12 -19.96 -2.94
CA GLU A 13 -11.98 -21.40 -3.20
C GLU A 13 -11.09 -21.66 -4.43
N ALA A 14 -11.32 -20.94 -5.52
CA ALA A 14 -10.52 -21.08 -6.73
C ALA A 14 -9.05 -20.71 -6.50
N VAL A 15 -8.79 -19.63 -5.75
CA VAL A 15 -7.43 -19.19 -5.39
C VAL A 15 -6.75 -20.17 -4.43
N ALA A 16 -7.46 -20.65 -3.41
CA ALA A 16 -6.93 -21.60 -2.43
C ALA A 16 -6.63 -22.98 -3.04
N ALA A 17 -7.37 -23.39 -4.08
CA ALA A 17 -7.16 -24.66 -4.78
C ALA A 17 -5.88 -24.68 -5.66
N VAL A 18 -5.26 -23.52 -5.91
CA VAL A 18 -4.04 -23.44 -6.73
C VAL A 18 -2.86 -24.02 -5.95
N ALA A 19 -2.49 -25.26 -6.27
CA ALA A 19 -1.34 -25.92 -5.69
C ALA A 19 -0.04 -25.16 -6.03
N GLN A 20 0.81 -24.92 -5.03
CA GLN A 20 2.15 -24.36 -5.20
C GLN A 20 3.19 -25.46 -5.01
N PRO A 21 3.95 -25.84 -6.05
CA PRO A 21 5.05 -26.76 -5.87
C PRO A 21 6.13 -26.11 -5.01
N LEU A 22 6.62 -26.84 -4.00
CA LEU A 22 7.74 -26.47 -3.14
C LEU A 22 9.01 -26.10 -3.93
N THR A 23 9.14 -26.58 -5.18
CA THR A 23 10.36 -26.51 -6.00
C THR A 23 10.20 -25.79 -7.33
N SER A 24 9.05 -25.16 -7.61
CA SER A 24 8.83 -24.46 -8.89
C SER A 24 9.74 -23.22 -8.97
N SER A 25 10.75 -23.27 -9.84
CA SER A 25 11.78 -22.23 -9.96
C SER A 25 11.42 -21.06 -10.90
N ARG A 26 10.21 -21.05 -11.46
CA ARG A 26 9.77 -20.01 -12.42
C ARG A 26 8.50 -19.32 -11.95
N ASP A 27 8.65 -18.10 -11.45
CA ASP A 27 7.53 -17.24 -11.02
C ASP A 27 6.47 -17.06 -12.10
N LYS A 28 6.89 -17.06 -13.37
CA LYS A 28 5.99 -16.96 -14.52
C LYS A 28 4.93 -18.07 -14.56
N ASP A 29 5.34 -19.32 -14.30
CA ASP A 29 4.45 -20.48 -14.39
C ASP A 29 3.43 -20.46 -13.22
N ARG A 30 3.85 -19.93 -12.05
CA ARG A 30 2.97 -19.69 -10.90
C ARG A 30 1.92 -18.61 -11.21
N HIS A 31 2.33 -17.49 -11.81
CA HIS A 31 1.42 -16.40 -12.18
C HIS A 31 0.36 -16.86 -13.19
N GLU A 32 0.77 -17.63 -14.21
CA GLU A 32 -0.15 -18.14 -15.24
C GLU A 32 -1.20 -19.10 -14.65
N THR A 33 -0.78 -19.98 -13.73
CA THR A 33 -1.70 -20.92 -13.06
C THR A 33 -2.71 -20.18 -12.18
N LEU A 34 -2.25 -19.22 -11.37
CA LEU A 34 -3.14 -18.40 -10.54
C LEU A 34 -4.15 -17.60 -11.39
N LEU A 35 -3.67 -16.95 -12.46
CA LEU A 35 -4.55 -16.22 -13.38
C LEU A 35 -5.58 -17.13 -14.03
N ALA A 36 -5.21 -18.34 -14.45
CA ALA A 36 -6.13 -19.30 -15.05
C ALA A 36 -7.25 -19.68 -14.07
N ALA A 37 -6.92 -19.93 -12.81
CA ALA A 37 -7.90 -20.23 -11.77
C ALA A 37 -8.86 -19.05 -11.55
N VAL A 38 -8.35 -17.83 -11.43
CA VAL A 38 -9.18 -16.63 -11.22
C VAL A 38 -10.06 -16.34 -12.45
N ARG A 39 -9.57 -16.56 -13.67
CA ARG A 39 -10.37 -16.39 -14.91
C ARG A 39 -11.55 -17.35 -15.02
N GLY A 40 -11.46 -18.51 -14.38
CA GLY A 40 -12.56 -19.48 -14.30
C GLY A 40 -13.71 -19.02 -13.39
N VAL A 41 -13.50 -17.99 -12.57
CA VAL A 41 -14.52 -17.44 -11.66
C VAL A 41 -15.43 -16.48 -12.42
N SER A 42 -16.75 -16.59 -12.18
CA SER A 42 -17.74 -15.72 -12.81
C SER A 42 -17.45 -14.24 -12.53
N GLY A 43 -17.45 -13.41 -13.57
CA GLY A 43 -17.13 -11.98 -13.47
C GLY A 43 -15.63 -11.63 -13.50
N CYS A 44 -14.74 -12.63 -13.56
CA CYS A 44 -13.28 -12.44 -13.56
C CYS A 44 -12.60 -12.82 -14.88
N ALA A 45 -13.35 -13.08 -15.95
CA ALA A 45 -12.79 -13.54 -17.24
C ALA A 45 -11.74 -12.58 -17.82
N SER A 46 -11.89 -11.26 -17.63
CA SER A 46 -10.96 -10.23 -18.09
C SER A 46 -9.83 -9.90 -17.10
N VAL A 47 -9.67 -10.68 -16.02
CA VAL A 47 -8.65 -10.40 -15.01
C VAL A 47 -7.25 -10.40 -15.63
N ALA A 48 -6.47 -9.41 -15.23
CA ALA A 48 -5.08 -9.23 -15.61
C ALA A 48 -4.19 -9.16 -14.38
N TRP A 49 -2.97 -9.66 -14.53
CA TRP A 49 -1.91 -9.45 -13.56
C TRP A 49 -1.45 -8.00 -13.62
N ALA A 50 -1.45 -7.32 -12.46
CA ALA A 50 -0.92 -5.98 -12.37
C ALA A 50 0.52 -6.00 -11.83
N THR A 51 0.74 -6.50 -10.61
CA THR A 51 2.08 -6.52 -10.00
C THR A 51 2.14 -7.39 -8.74
N SER A 52 3.36 -7.69 -8.26
CA SER A 52 3.59 -8.30 -6.94
C SER A 52 4.58 -7.49 -6.10
N ARG A 53 4.49 -7.58 -4.76
CA ARG A 53 5.39 -6.93 -3.81
C ARG A 53 5.78 -7.89 -2.70
N GLU A 54 7.07 -8.06 -2.49
CA GLU A 54 7.66 -8.87 -1.43
C GLU A 54 8.07 -8.00 -0.23
N GLY A 55 8.43 -8.65 0.88
CA GLY A 55 9.02 -8.00 2.05
C GLY A 55 8.07 -7.81 3.24
N GLY A 56 6.82 -8.27 3.13
CA GLY A 56 5.89 -8.32 4.26
C GLY A 56 6.01 -9.61 5.05
N TRP A 57 5.58 -9.59 6.32
CA TRP A 57 5.35 -10.80 7.12
C TRP A 57 4.16 -10.61 8.06
N LEU A 58 3.52 -11.71 8.48
CA LEU A 58 2.47 -11.65 9.49
C LEU A 58 3.06 -11.36 10.87
N THR A 59 2.45 -10.41 11.59
CA THR A 59 2.78 -10.13 12.99
C THR A 59 2.43 -11.30 13.90
N ARG A 60 1.34 -12.01 13.59
CA ARG A 60 1.00 -13.28 14.23
C ARG A 60 1.96 -14.35 13.76
N ARG A 61 2.69 -14.92 14.72
CA ARG A 61 3.65 -16.01 14.55
C ARG A 61 3.14 -17.28 15.16
N GLY A 62 3.52 -18.43 14.61
CA GLY A 62 3.29 -19.74 15.21
C GLY A 62 4.41 -20.13 16.17
N VAL A 63 4.14 -21.14 16.99
CA VAL A 63 5.09 -21.80 17.91
C VAL A 63 5.27 -23.22 17.41
N ALA A 64 6.52 -23.63 17.23
CA ALA A 64 6.89 -24.98 16.85
C ALA A 64 7.85 -25.59 17.87
N SER A 65 7.84 -26.92 17.99
CA SER A 65 8.85 -27.65 18.76
C SER A 65 10.20 -27.64 18.05
N ALA A 66 11.24 -28.11 18.76
CA ALA A 66 12.61 -28.15 18.23
C ALA A 66 12.78 -29.04 16.98
N ASP A 67 11.92 -30.05 16.81
CA ASP A 67 11.83 -30.94 15.64
C ASP A 67 10.98 -30.36 14.49
N GLY A 68 10.42 -29.16 14.66
CA GLY A 68 9.66 -28.45 13.63
C GLY A 68 8.17 -28.79 13.59
N CYS A 69 7.63 -29.54 14.55
CA CYS A 69 6.18 -29.75 14.64
C CYS A 69 5.48 -28.47 15.12
N LEU A 70 4.49 -28.01 14.36
CA LEU A 70 3.71 -26.82 14.73
C LEU A 70 2.80 -27.12 15.93
N ILE A 71 2.95 -26.36 17.01
CA ILE A 71 2.18 -26.47 18.26
C ILE A 71 1.01 -25.49 18.25
N SER A 72 1.23 -24.26 17.80
CA SER A 72 0.20 -23.22 17.73
C SER A 72 0.47 -22.28 16.54
N THR A 73 -0.58 -21.71 15.96
CA THR A 73 -0.49 -20.68 14.91
C THR A 73 -0.53 -19.25 15.49
N ASP A 74 -0.72 -19.10 16.80
CA ASP A 74 -0.75 -17.81 17.49
C ASP A 74 0.06 -17.89 18.78
N HIS A 75 1.31 -17.40 18.71
CA HIS A 75 2.23 -17.40 19.84
C HIS A 75 1.74 -16.52 20.99
N ALA A 76 1.06 -15.40 20.72
CA ALA A 76 0.60 -14.50 21.77
C ALA A 76 -0.52 -15.17 22.59
N ALA A 77 -1.49 -15.76 21.90
CA ALA A 77 -2.55 -16.54 22.55
C ALA A 77 -1.99 -17.77 23.28
N TRP A 78 -1.04 -18.49 22.66
CA TRP A 78 -0.42 -19.67 23.25
C TRP A 78 0.41 -19.32 24.50
N LEU A 79 1.28 -18.31 24.44
CA LEU A 79 2.05 -17.84 25.58
C LEU A 79 1.16 -17.33 26.72
N THR A 80 0.05 -16.66 26.38
CA THR A 80 -0.94 -16.24 27.38
C THR A 80 -1.55 -17.45 28.09
N SER A 81 -1.89 -18.50 27.34
CA SER A 81 -2.41 -19.75 27.93
C SER A 81 -1.38 -20.43 28.82
N GLU A 82 -0.12 -20.55 28.37
CA GLU A 82 0.98 -21.13 29.16
C GLU A 82 1.24 -20.33 30.44
N TYR A 83 1.23 -18.99 30.35
CA TYR A 83 1.38 -18.09 31.49
C TYR A 83 0.28 -18.29 32.54
N LEU A 84 -0.97 -18.43 32.10
CA LEU A 84 -2.10 -18.69 33.00
C LEU A 84 -2.00 -20.08 33.64
N ALA A 85 -1.57 -21.09 32.88
CA ALA A 85 -1.37 -22.45 33.39
C ALA A 85 -0.28 -22.53 34.47
N ASP A 86 0.76 -21.69 34.38
CA ASP A 86 1.79 -21.55 35.42
C ASP A 86 1.39 -20.63 36.58
N GLY A 87 0.09 -20.34 36.73
CA GLY A 87 -0.41 -19.52 37.83
C GLY A 87 -0.06 -18.03 37.70
N ALA A 88 0.03 -17.52 36.47
CA ALA A 88 0.31 -16.13 36.15
C ALA A 88 1.67 -15.62 36.66
N ARG A 89 2.70 -16.48 36.58
CA ARG A 89 4.08 -16.17 37.01
C ARG A 89 5.04 -16.19 35.82
N ALA A 90 5.37 -15.01 35.30
CA ALA A 90 6.15 -14.86 34.07
C ALA A 90 7.52 -15.56 34.11
N LEU A 91 8.25 -15.43 35.23
CA LEU A 91 9.54 -16.09 35.42
C LEU A 91 9.40 -17.62 35.41
N GLN A 92 8.38 -18.17 36.08
CA GLN A 92 8.13 -19.61 36.12
C GLN A 92 7.82 -20.17 34.74
N THR A 93 6.98 -19.47 33.96
CA THR A 93 6.70 -19.81 32.57
C THR A 93 7.96 -19.77 31.72
N TYR A 94 8.75 -18.71 31.84
CA TYR A 94 9.99 -18.57 31.11
C TYR A 94 10.98 -19.70 31.41
N GLU A 95 11.19 -20.04 32.68
CA GLU A 95 12.11 -21.12 33.09
C GLU A 95 11.68 -22.48 32.53
N ARG A 96 10.38 -22.80 32.62
CA ARG A 96 9.82 -24.04 32.08
C ARG A 96 9.96 -24.11 30.56
N LEU A 97 9.52 -23.07 29.86
CA LEU A 97 9.53 -23.02 28.40
C LEU A 97 10.95 -22.97 27.81
N SER A 98 11.91 -22.36 28.52
CA SER A 98 13.32 -22.31 28.08
C SER A 98 13.96 -23.69 27.95
N GLN A 99 13.44 -24.71 28.66
CA GLN A 99 13.93 -26.09 28.55
C GLN A 99 13.40 -26.83 27.30
N LEU A 100 12.35 -26.31 26.65
CA LEU A 100 11.64 -27.00 25.57
C LEU A 100 12.18 -26.68 24.16
N GLN A 101 13.17 -25.78 24.06
CA GLN A 101 13.82 -25.38 22.79
C GLN A 101 12.82 -25.00 21.68
N LEU A 102 11.72 -24.36 22.07
CA LEU A 102 10.65 -23.96 21.16
C LEU A 102 11.13 -22.89 20.18
N ARG A 103 10.53 -22.90 19.00
CA ARG A 103 10.83 -22.01 17.88
C ARG A 103 9.62 -21.16 17.54
N LEU A 104 9.87 -19.94 17.08
CA LEU A 104 8.84 -19.14 16.42
C LEU A 104 8.92 -19.32 14.91
N THR A 105 7.75 -19.37 14.30
CA THR A 105 7.62 -19.35 12.84
C THR A 105 7.59 -17.92 12.32
N LYS A 106 7.87 -17.74 11.04
CA LYS A 106 7.66 -16.49 10.32
C LYS A 106 6.88 -16.81 9.06
N THR A 107 5.78 -16.08 8.84
CA THR A 107 5.03 -16.17 7.59
C THR A 107 5.37 -15.00 6.71
N GLU A 108 6.19 -15.24 5.69
CA GLU A 108 6.54 -14.25 4.67
C GLU A 108 5.38 -14.07 3.68
N LEU A 109 5.17 -12.83 3.26
CA LEU A 109 4.07 -12.41 2.40
C LEU A 109 4.60 -11.83 1.10
N THR A 110 4.08 -12.34 -0.01
CA THR A 110 4.10 -11.64 -1.30
C THR A 110 2.70 -11.14 -1.61
N GLU A 111 2.51 -9.83 -1.63
CA GLU A 111 1.26 -9.19 -2.05
C GLU A 111 1.16 -9.26 -3.58
N ILE A 112 0.04 -9.78 -4.08
CA ILE A 112 -0.26 -9.92 -5.51
C ILE A 112 -1.50 -9.08 -5.80
N TYR A 113 -1.38 -8.25 -6.83
CA TYR A 113 -2.45 -7.39 -7.29
C TYR A 113 -2.92 -7.86 -8.66
N LEU A 114 -4.20 -8.20 -8.74
CA LEU A 114 -4.90 -8.45 -10.00
C LEU A 114 -5.95 -7.37 -10.22
N VAL A 115 -6.25 -7.09 -11.48
CA VAL A 115 -7.26 -6.09 -11.85
C VAL A 115 -8.26 -6.67 -12.84
N VAL A 116 -9.54 -6.33 -12.65
CA VAL A 116 -10.62 -6.58 -13.61
C VAL A 116 -11.10 -5.22 -14.10
N ASP A 117 -10.64 -4.82 -15.29
CA ASP A 117 -11.10 -3.58 -15.93
C ASP A 117 -12.52 -3.77 -16.48
N ARG A 118 -13.44 -2.89 -16.07
CA ARG A 118 -14.84 -2.89 -16.51
C ARG A 118 -15.09 -1.84 -17.61
N GLY A 119 -14.05 -1.14 -18.06
CA GLY A 119 -14.12 -0.12 -19.11
C GLY A 119 -14.79 1.18 -18.66
N GLY A 120 -14.97 2.14 -19.58
CA GLY A 120 -15.60 3.43 -19.27
C GLY A 120 -14.71 4.32 -18.38
N ALA A 121 -15.25 4.83 -17.27
CA ALA A 121 -14.51 5.69 -16.34
C ALA A 121 -13.22 5.02 -15.83
N GLN A 122 -12.19 5.82 -15.53
CA GLN A 122 -10.87 5.31 -15.14
C GLN A 122 -10.87 4.58 -13.78
N ASP A 123 -11.85 4.86 -12.92
CA ASP A 123 -12.05 4.21 -11.63
C ASP A 123 -12.98 2.99 -11.69
N ASN A 124 -13.55 2.68 -12.86
CA ASN A 124 -14.45 1.55 -13.05
C ASN A 124 -13.66 0.24 -13.26
N PHE A 125 -13.01 -0.21 -12.19
CA PHE A 125 -12.34 -1.51 -12.16
C PHE A 125 -12.40 -2.12 -10.76
N VAL A 126 -12.14 -3.42 -10.70
CA VAL A 126 -11.97 -4.16 -9.44
C VAL A 126 -10.50 -4.45 -9.26
N GLN A 127 -9.99 -4.21 -8.05
CA GLN A 127 -8.68 -4.68 -7.62
C GLN A 127 -8.84 -5.88 -6.69
N ILE A 128 -8.20 -6.98 -7.01
CA ILE A 128 -8.16 -8.18 -6.18
C ILE A 128 -6.77 -8.25 -5.55
N GLU A 129 -6.73 -8.30 -4.22
CA GLU A 129 -5.50 -8.45 -3.45
C GLU A 129 -5.39 -9.88 -2.93
N ILE A 130 -4.30 -10.56 -3.30
CA ILE A 130 -3.99 -11.92 -2.91
C ILE A 130 -2.66 -11.91 -2.16
N GLU A 131 -2.53 -12.69 -1.10
CA GLU A 131 -1.27 -12.92 -0.40
C GLU A 131 -0.78 -14.33 -0.74
N LEU A 132 0.46 -14.44 -1.23
CA LEU A 132 1.19 -15.70 -1.18
C LEU A 132 1.90 -15.77 0.17
N GLN A 133 1.51 -16.75 0.99
CA GLN A 133 2.02 -16.95 2.34
C GLN A 133 2.96 -18.16 2.36
N GLN A 134 4.18 -17.96 2.83
CA GLN A 134 5.13 -19.05 3.11
C GLN A 134 5.53 -18.99 4.58
N GLU A 135 5.22 -20.05 5.31
CA GLU A 135 5.60 -20.19 6.71
C GLU A 135 6.93 -20.95 6.82
N THR A 136 7.86 -20.44 7.63
CA THR A 136 9.17 -21.04 7.89
C THR A 136 9.50 -20.99 9.37
N LEU A 137 10.37 -21.88 9.85
CA LEU A 137 11.04 -21.69 11.15
C LEU A 137 11.98 -20.49 11.06
N ASP A 138 12.02 -19.66 12.11
CA ASP A 138 12.74 -18.39 12.05
C ASP A 138 13.71 -18.18 13.21
N CYS A 139 13.23 -18.15 14.45
CA CYS A 139 14.06 -17.90 15.62
C CYS A 139 13.65 -18.74 16.83
N GLU A 140 14.43 -18.69 17.91
CA GLU A 140 14.02 -19.26 19.19
C GLU A 140 12.82 -18.49 19.77
N LEU A 141 11.96 -19.18 20.52
CA LEU A 141 10.80 -18.53 21.15
C LEU A 141 11.19 -17.46 22.16
N LEU A 142 12.21 -17.74 22.98
CA LEU A 142 12.56 -16.91 24.13
C LEU A 142 13.98 -16.35 24.00
N ARG A 143 14.18 -15.13 24.51
CA ARG A 143 15.49 -14.48 24.62
C ARG A 143 16.26 -15.04 25.80
N ARG A 144 17.53 -15.43 25.59
CA ARG A 144 18.34 -16.05 26.65
C ARG A 144 18.90 -15.08 27.68
N TRP A 145 19.05 -13.81 27.31
CA TRP A 145 19.72 -12.77 28.10
C TRP A 145 18.78 -11.87 28.92
N SER A 146 17.46 -12.05 28.82
CA SER A 146 16.48 -11.23 29.52
C SER A 146 15.26 -12.06 29.88
N ALA A 147 15.04 -12.26 31.19
CA ALA A 147 13.86 -12.94 31.68
C ALA A 147 12.67 -11.95 31.73
N PRO A 148 11.49 -12.34 31.23
CA PRO A 148 10.30 -11.50 31.27
C PRO A 148 9.79 -11.34 32.70
N ARG A 149 9.26 -10.15 33.02
CA ARG A 149 8.69 -9.84 34.34
C ARG A 149 7.17 -9.87 34.32
N THR A 150 6.58 -9.62 33.16
CA THR A 150 5.13 -9.56 32.96
C THR A 150 4.69 -10.47 31.81
N LEU A 151 3.38 -10.71 31.70
CA LEU A 151 2.79 -11.35 30.52
C LEU A 151 3.10 -10.55 29.25
N GLN A 152 3.07 -9.21 29.33
CA GLN A 152 3.36 -8.35 28.20
C GLN A 152 4.80 -8.57 27.72
N ASP A 153 5.77 -8.58 28.62
CA ASP A 153 7.17 -8.86 28.28
C ASP A 153 7.30 -10.25 27.62
N LEU A 154 6.62 -11.26 28.17
CA LEU A 154 6.66 -12.63 27.65
C LEU A 154 6.15 -12.71 26.21
N VAL A 155 5.11 -11.94 25.86
CA VAL A 155 4.47 -11.95 24.53
C VAL A 155 5.16 -11.00 23.55
N GLU A 156 5.35 -9.74 23.91
CA GLU A 156 5.88 -8.69 23.01
C GLU A 156 7.37 -8.85 22.76
N GLU A 157 8.12 -9.43 23.70
CA GLU A 157 9.55 -9.70 23.54
C GLU A 157 9.86 -11.15 23.15
N ALA A 158 8.85 -11.94 22.79
CA ALA A 158 9.00 -13.28 22.24
C ALA A 158 9.70 -13.23 20.87
N CYS A 159 11.02 -13.22 20.90
CA CYS A 159 11.89 -13.34 19.74
C CYS A 159 13.32 -13.52 20.24
N GLY A 160 13.79 -14.77 20.31
CA GLY A 160 15.17 -15.13 20.65
C GLY A 160 16.11 -15.04 19.45
N ASP A 161 17.22 -15.76 19.54
CA ASP A 161 18.24 -15.77 18.49
C ASP A 161 17.69 -16.37 17.18
N GLU A 162 18.03 -15.73 16.06
CA GLU A 162 17.68 -16.26 14.75
C GLU A 162 18.32 -17.62 14.51
N LEU A 163 17.57 -18.53 13.88
CA LEU A 163 18.10 -19.84 13.50
C LEU A 163 19.12 -19.70 12.38
N PRO A 164 20.12 -20.59 12.29
CA PRO A 164 20.98 -20.70 11.12
C PRO A 164 20.14 -20.95 9.86
N ALA A 165 20.56 -20.43 8.71
CA ALA A 165 19.79 -20.51 7.46
C ALA A 165 19.37 -21.95 7.10
N GLY A 166 20.22 -22.95 7.34
CA GLY A 166 19.91 -24.37 7.08
C GLY A 166 18.85 -24.99 8.00
N ALA A 167 18.53 -24.33 9.12
CA ALA A 167 17.50 -24.75 10.07
C ALA A 167 16.16 -24.01 9.89
N ARG A 168 16.10 -23.00 9.01
CA ARG A 168 14.87 -22.25 8.67
C ARG A 168 14.03 -23.00 7.65
N LEU A 169 13.50 -24.15 8.07
CA LEU A 169 12.75 -25.05 7.20
C LEU A 169 11.35 -24.51 6.92
N ALA A 170 10.88 -24.72 5.69
CA ALA A 170 9.53 -24.41 5.28
C ALA A 170 8.50 -25.34 5.95
N LEU A 171 7.49 -24.76 6.57
CA LEU A 171 6.36 -25.46 7.17
C LEU A 171 5.25 -25.60 6.14
N GLY A 172 5.41 -26.57 5.24
CA GLY A 172 4.47 -26.85 4.16
C GLY A 172 4.67 -26.00 2.90
N ALA A 173 3.81 -26.24 1.92
CA ALA A 173 3.83 -25.53 0.65
C ALA A 173 3.30 -24.09 0.80
N PRO A 174 3.76 -23.15 -0.04
CA PRO A 174 3.18 -21.82 -0.09
C PRO A 174 1.68 -21.88 -0.37
N ARG A 175 0.89 -20.97 0.20
CA ARG A 175 -0.56 -20.89 -0.05
C ARG A 175 -0.98 -19.51 -0.50
N TYR A 176 -1.94 -19.43 -1.41
CA TYR A 176 -2.60 -18.18 -1.73
C TYR A 176 -3.80 -17.94 -0.82
N VAL A 177 -3.96 -16.69 -0.39
CA VAL A 177 -5.09 -16.24 0.41
C VAL A 177 -5.65 -14.97 -0.22
N VAL A 178 -6.95 -14.96 -0.53
CA VAL A 178 -7.62 -13.72 -0.95
C VAL A 178 -7.73 -12.80 0.25
N LYS A 179 -7.02 -11.68 0.21
CA LYS A 179 -7.02 -10.68 1.29
C LYS A 179 -8.30 -9.86 1.24
N ARG A 180 -8.62 -9.33 0.06
CA ARG A 180 -9.81 -8.51 -0.20
C ARG A 180 -9.99 -8.24 -1.68
N VAL A 181 -11.22 -7.86 -2.04
CA VAL A 181 -11.59 -7.40 -3.38
C VAL A 181 -12.21 -6.02 -3.27
N ILE A 182 -11.65 -5.04 -3.98
CA ILE A 182 -12.01 -3.63 -3.89
C ILE A 182 -12.68 -3.20 -5.18
N ASP A 183 -13.90 -2.66 -5.08
CA ASP A 183 -14.52 -1.89 -6.14
C ASP A 183 -14.01 -0.44 -6.04
N VAL A 184 -13.15 -0.03 -6.98
CA VAL A 184 -12.44 1.25 -6.88
C VAL A 184 -13.37 2.44 -7.06
N ALA A 185 -14.41 2.30 -7.90
CA ALA A 185 -15.43 3.34 -8.04
C ALA A 185 -16.22 3.54 -6.73
N LYS A 186 -16.57 2.46 -6.02
CA LYS A 186 -17.17 2.57 -4.67
C LYS A 186 -16.21 3.21 -3.67
N PHE A 187 -14.94 2.81 -3.69
CA PHE A 187 -13.92 3.37 -2.80
C PHE A 187 -13.79 4.89 -2.98
N LEU A 188 -13.66 5.36 -4.23
CA LEU A 188 -13.50 6.80 -4.49
C LEU A 188 -14.75 7.61 -4.16
N ARG A 189 -15.96 7.06 -4.37
CA ARG A 189 -17.19 7.73 -3.92
C ARG A 189 -17.21 7.92 -2.41
N LEU A 190 -16.85 6.87 -1.65
CA LEU A 190 -16.76 6.99 -0.20
C LEU A 190 -15.66 7.95 0.25
N ALA A 191 -14.52 7.98 -0.46
CA ALA A 191 -13.45 8.92 -0.18
C ALA A 191 -13.90 10.38 -0.37
N ASP A 192 -14.64 10.66 -1.45
CA ASP A 192 -15.21 11.99 -1.70
C ASP A 192 -16.24 12.39 -0.62
N GLU A 193 -17.12 11.47 -0.22
CA GLU A 193 -18.10 11.71 0.85
C GLU A 193 -17.44 12.02 2.20
N LEU A 194 -16.40 11.27 2.57
CA LEU A 194 -15.68 11.48 3.83
C LEU A 194 -14.87 12.79 3.79
N GLU A 195 -14.30 13.14 2.65
CA GLU A 195 -13.60 14.41 2.45
C GLU A 195 -14.57 15.59 2.58
N GLU A 196 -15.78 15.50 2.03
CA GLU A 196 -16.77 16.57 2.20
C GLU A 196 -17.20 16.72 3.66
N ARG A 197 -17.42 15.63 4.39
CA ARG A 197 -17.71 15.70 5.84
C ARG A 197 -16.56 16.36 6.62
N LYS A 198 -15.31 16.07 6.24
CA LYS A 198 -14.13 16.75 6.81
C LYS A 198 -14.17 18.25 6.53
N ARG A 199 -14.50 18.65 5.30
CA ARG A 199 -14.62 20.05 4.88
C ARG A 199 -15.76 20.78 5.59
N GLU A 200 -16.93 20.16 5.69
CA GLU A 200 -18.07 20.71 6.43
C GLU A 200 -17.69 21.01 7.88
N ARG A 201 -17.02 20.06 8.55
CA ARG A 201 -16.49 20.30 9.90
C ARG A 201 -15.47 21.43 9.90
N ALA A 202 -14.52 21.42 8.96
CA ALA A 202 -13.47 22.42 8.89
C ALA A 202 -14.00 23.84 8.65
N ARG A 203 -15.10 24.01 7.89
CA ARG A 203 -15.80 25.29 7.68
C ARG A 203 -16.37 25.86 8.98
N THR A 204 -16.69 25.02 9.97
CA THR A 204 -17.21 25.46 11.28
C THR A 204 -16.12 25.79 12.30
N ILE A 205 -14.86 25.43 12.01
CA ILE A 205 -13.74 25.66 12.94
C ILE A 205 -13.23 27.09 12.78
N LEU A 206 -13.14 27.79 13.91
CA LEU A 206 -12.53 29.10 14.04
C LEU A 206 -11.19 28.96 14.78
N PHE A 207 -10.18 29.68 14.31
CA PHE A 207 -8.81 29.66 14.82
C PHE A 207 -8.49 30.99 15.47
N ASP A 208 -8.05 30.97 16.73
CA ASP A 208 -7.40 32.12 17.36
C ASP A 208 -5.97 32.25 16.81
N VAL A 209 -5.76 33.22 15.91
CA VAL A 209 -4.48 33.38 15.23
C VAL A 209 -3.63 34.39 15.97
N ARG A 210 -2.34 34.08 16.11
CA ARG A 210 -1.33 34.96 16.71
C ARG A 210 -0.16 35.11 15.77
N ASP A 211 0.47 36.28 15.81
CA ASP A 211 1.72 36.51 15.10
C ASP A 211 2.80 35.56 15.61
N SER A 212 3.51 34.89 14.69
CA SER A 212 4.50 33.88 15.05
C SER A 212 5.70 34.46 15.82
N TYR A 213 6.05 35.72 15.58
CA TYR A 213 7.21 36.39 16.16
C TYR A 213 6.84 37.19 17.41
N THR A 214 5.86 38.08 17.32
CA THR A 214 5.46 39.00 18.40
C THR A 214 4.46 38.38 19.38
N LYS A 215 3.85 37.24 19.03
CA LYS A 215 2.79 36.55 19.79
C LYS A 215 1.52 37.38 20.03
N GLN A 216 1.40 38.54 19.39
CA GLN A 216 0.21 39.38 19.49
C GLN A 216 -0.98 38.71 18.78
N PRO A 217 -2.21 38.85 19.31
CA PRO A 217 -3.40 38.30 18.67
C PRO A 217 -3.68 39.01 17.34
N LEU A 218 -3.86 38.24 16.28
CA LEU A 218 -4.27 38.69 14.94
C LEU A 218 -5.77 38.50 14.69
N GLY A 219 -6.51 38.07 15.73
CA GLY A 219 -7.95 37.84 15.69
C GLY A 219 -8.34 36.40 15.38
N VAL A 220 -9.65 36.19 15.30
CA VAL A 220 -10.26 34.90 14.95
C VAL A 220 -10.35 34.78 13.44
N LYS A 221 -9.88 33.67 12.88
CA LYS A 221 -9.94 33.38 11.44
C LYS A 221 -10.64 32.05 11.17
N SER A 222 -11.36 31.95 10.07
CA SER A 222 -11.87 30.68 9.55
C SER A 222 -10.79 29.93 8.76
N LEU A 223 -11.05 28.66 8.40
CA LEU A 223 -10.15 27.96 7.47
C LEU A 223 -10.07 28.65 6.10
N ALA A 224 -11.17 29.23 5.61
CA ALA A 224 -11.20 29.92 4.33
C ALA A 224 -10.31 31.18 4.33
N ASP A 225 -10.15 31.84 5.48
CA ASP A 225 -9.24 32.99 5.63
C ASP A 225 -7.77 32.57 5.70
N LEU A 226 -7.50 31.35 6.17
CA LEU A 226 -6.15 30.79 6.35
C LEU A 226 -5.63 30.07 5.11
N ASP A 227 -6.50 29.36 4.40
CA ASP A 227 -6.20 28.59 3.18
C ASP A 227 -7.28 28.86 2.13
N PRO A 228 -7.26 30.04 1.47
CA PRO A 228 -8.21 30.36 0.43
C PRO A 228 -8.16 29.34 -0.72
N GLY A 229 -9.31 28.75 -1.06
CA GLY A 229 -9.40 27.72 -2.09
C GLY A 229 -9.07 26.30 -1.60
N HIS A 230 -9.04 26.07 -0.29
CA HIS A 230 -8.91 24.74 0.31
C HIS A 230 -9.87 23.70 -0.30
N ASP A 231 -11.09 24.10 -0.65
CA ASP A 231 -12.14 23.25 -1.19
C ASP A 231 -12.25 23.28 -2.73
N LYS A 232 -11.40 24.05 -3.42
CA LYS A 232 -11.42 24.19 -4.90
C LYS A 232 -11.17 22.87 -5.61
N PHE A 233 -10.39 21.97 -5.03
CA PHE A 233 -9.97 20.71 -5.64
C PHE A 233 -10.64 19.52 -4.95
N PRO A 234 -10.94 18.43 -5.67
CA PRO A 234 -11.45 17.22 -5.05
C PRO A 234 -10.36 16.54 -4.21
N CYS A 235 -10.71 15.47 -3.49
CA CYS A 235 -9.75 14.73 -2.68
C CYS A 235 -8.57 14.22 -3.53
N LYS A 236 -7.38 14.08 -2.94
CA LYS A 236 -6.16 13.68 -3.69
C LYS A 236 -6.34 12.38 -4.47
N ALA A 237 -7.13 11.44 -3.94
CA ALA A 237 -7.45 10.19 -4.61
C ALA A 237 -8.21 10.45 -5.91
N ARG A 238 -9.29 11.25 -5.87
CA ARG A 238 -10.06 11.63 -7.06
C ARG A 238 -9.22 12.40 -8.08
N ARG A 239 -8.34 13.31 -7.60
CA ARG A 239 -7.45 14.08 -8.48
C ARG A 239 -6.54 13.21 -9.33
N LEU A 240 -5.96 12.15 -8.77
CA LEU A 240 -5.14 11.21 -9.52
C LEU A 240 -5.88 10.67 -10.76
N PHE A 241 -7.13 10.26 -10.59
CA PHE A 241 -7.95 9.72 -11.68
C PHE A 241 -8.32 10.79 -12.70
N SER A 242 -8.76 11.96 -12.25
CA SER A 242 -9.12 13.07 -13.13
C SER A 242 -7.92 13.59 -13.92
N ASP A 243 -6.73 13.67 -13.30
CA ASP A 243 -5.51 14.09 -13.98
C ASP A 243 -5.01 13.01 -14.96
N TRP A 244 -5.15 11.72 -14.64
CA TRP A 244 -4.91 10.64 -15.61
C TRP A 244 -5.81 10.76 -16.83
N GLU A 245 -7.12 10.86 -16.62
CA GLU A 245 -8.11 10.99 -17.69
C GLU A 245 -7.87 12.23 -18.56
N ALA A 246 -7.51 13.36 -17.94
CA ALA A 246 -7.25 14.61 -18.65
C ALA A 246 -5.92 14.63 -19.42
N SER A 247 -4.92 13.86 -18.98
CA SER A 247 -3.58 13.81 -19.58
C SER A 247 -3.52 13.11 -20.94
N SER A 248 -2.39 13.25 -21.63
CA SER A 248 -2.09 12.51 -22.86
C SER A 248 -2.21 11.00 -22.69
N ALA A 249 -1.88 10.44 -21.51
CA ALA A 249 -2.02 9.00 -21.25
C ALA A 249 -3.49 8.55 -21.31
N GLY A 250 -4.35 9.21 -20.55
CA GLY A 250 -5.79 8.90 -20.52
C GLY A 250 -6.47 9.17 -21.86
N ARG A 251 -6.13 10.29 -22.51
CA ARG A 251 -6.68 10.65 -23.83
C ARG A 251 -6.26 9.70 -24.95
N ALA A 252 -5.08 9.07 -24.84
CA ALA A 252 -4.65 8.01 -25.76
C ALA A 252 -5.39 6.67 -25.52
N GLY A 253 -6.29 6.60 -24.52
CA GLY A 253 -7.07 5.40 -24.18
C GLY A 253 -6.38 4.49 -23.16
N ALA A 254 -5.24 4.89 -22.58
CA ALA A 254 -4.58 4.07 -21.57
C ALA A 254 -5.41 3.98 -20.29
N ARG A 255 -5.47 2.79 -19.70
CA ARG A 255 -6.25 2.50 -18.49
C ARG A 255 -5.35 2.62 -17.28
N LEU A 256 -5.72 3.48 -16.32
CA LEU A 256 -4.91 3.71 -15.11
C LEU A 256 -4.56 2.40 -14.39
N CYS A 257 -5.52 1.49 -14.26
CA CYS A 257 -5.36 0.21 -13.58
C CYS A 257 -4.35 -0.75 -14.22
N GLN A 258 -3.92 -0.50 -15.45
CA GLN A 258 -2.83 -1.25 -16.10
C GLN A 258 -1.44 -0.73 -15.71
N HIS A 259 -1.36 0.52 -15.24
CA HIS A 259 -0.11 1.20 -14.88
C HIS A 259 0.06 1.39 -13.37
N TRP A 260 -1.05 1.42 -12.62
CA TRP A 260 -1.08 1.69 -11.19
C TRP A 260 -2.11 0.81 -10.47
N VAL A 261 -1.70 0.21 -9.35
CA VAL A 261 -2.60 -0.39 -8.36
C VAL A 261 -2.65 0.50 -7.13
N LEU A 262 -3.66 0.33 -6.28
CA LEU A 262 -3.90 1.21 -5.14
C LEU A 262 -3.63 0.48 -3.82
N LYS A 263 -2.62 0.91 -3.05
CA LYS A 263 -2.57 0.57 -1.62
C LYS A 263 -3.54 1.48 -0.89
N THR A 264 -4.67 0.95 -0.44
CA THR A 264 -5.67 1.76 0.27
C THR A 264 -5.48 1.68 1.79
N SER A 265 -5.70 2.77 2.49
CA SER A 265 -5.84 2.81 3.94
C SER A 265 -7.24 3.26 4.32
N ASP A 266 -7.79 2.66 5.37
CA ASP A 266 -9.08 2.99 5.94
C ASP A 266 -8.94 3.01 7.45
N TRP A 267 -8.85 4.23 7.98
CA TRP A 267 -8.55 4.46 9.38
C TRP A 267 -9.65 5.28 10.03
N GLN A 268 -10.14 4.80 11.15
CA GLN A 268 -11.08 5.52 12.00
C GLN A 268 -10.32 6.05 13.21
N ASP A 269 -10.33 7.37 13.40
CA ASP A 269 -9.80 7.97 14.62
C ASP A 269 -10.61 7.44 15.82
N PRO A 270 -9.95 6.81 16.83
CA PRO A 270 -10.61 6.26 18.00
C PRO A 270 -11.15 7.33 18.96
N SER A 271 -10.82 8.62 18.76
CA SER A 271 -11.33 9.68 19.61
C SER A 271 -12.85 9.87 19.45
N PRO A 272 -13.58 10.34 20.48
CA PRO A 272 -15.03 10.56 20.40
C PRO A 272 -15.46 11.55 19.31
N ARG A 273 -14.53 12.39 18.83
CA ARG A 273 -14.73 13.34 17.73
C ARG A 273 -13.95 12.92 16.48
N GLY A 274 -13.52 11.68 16.40
CA GLY A 274 -12.68 11.15 15.34
C GLY A 274 -13.43 11.04 14.03
N LEU A 275 -12.77 11.41 12.93
CA LEU A 275 -13.32 11.18 11.58
C LEU A 275 -12.67 9.94 10.98
N ARG A 276 -13.44 9.24 10.15
CA ARG A 276 -12.92 8.22 9.25
C ARG A 276 -12.12 8.88 8.15
N GLU A 277 -10.98 8.29 7.81
CA GLU A 277 -10.12 8.72 6.73
C GLU A 277 -9.85 7.56 5.77
N LEU A 278 -10.12 7.83 4.49
CA LEU A 278 -9.69 6.99 3.40
C LEU A 278 -8.53 7.64 2.67
N SER A 279 -7.50 6.86 2.38
CA SER A 279 -6.40 7.30 1.53
C SER A 279 -5.93 6.18 0.62
N ILE A 280 -5.20 6.57 -0.42
CA ILE A 280 -4.54 5.64 -1.35
C ILE A 280 -3.07 6.01 -1.44
N VAL A 281 -2.23 5.02 -1.76
CA VAL A 281 -0.89 5.20 -2.29
C VAL A 281 -0.84 4.44 -3.62
N PRO A 282 -0.73 5.13 -4.77
CA PRO A 282 -0.59 4.49 -6.06
C PRO A 282 0.75 3.76 -6.15
N VAL A 283 0.70 2.51 -6.59
CA VAL A 283 1.87 1.66 -6.74
C VAL A 283 1.98 1.28 -8.21
N TRP A 284 3.09 1.64 -8.86
CA TRP A 284 3.26 1.38 -10.29
C TRP A 284 3.33 -0.12 -10.59
N THR A 285 2.78 -0.56 -11.71
CA THR A 285 2.84 -1.97 -12.15
C THR A 285 4.16 -2.33 -12.80
N TYR A 286 4.89 -1.32 -13.31
CA TYR A 286 6.15 -1.50 -14.02
C TYR A 286 7.23 -2.17 -13.14
N GLY A 287 7.54 -3.43 -13.42
CA GLY A 287 8.40 -4.26 -12.57
C GLY A 287 9.91 -4.10 -12.77
N LYS A 288 10.37 -3.23 -13.68
CA LYS A 288 11.82 -3.04 -13.92
C LYS A 288 12.35 -1.78 -13.25
N HIS A 289 13.65 -1.76 -12.96
CA HIS A 289 14.31 -0.58 -12.39
C HIS A 289 14.17 0.65 -13.30
N LEU A 290 13.67 1.76 -12.75
CA LEU A 290 13.66 3.09 -13.36
C LEU A 290 14.70 3.97 -12.67
N ALA A 291 15.58 4.60 -13.45
CA ALA A 291 16.55 5.54 -12.89
C ALA A 291 15.83 6.78 -12.34
N GLU A 292 16.34 7.30 -11.22
CA GLU A 292 15.87 8.57 -10.67
C GLU A 292 16.26 9.73 -11.58
N VAL A 293 15.34 10.68 -11.77
CA VAL A 293 15.55 11.87 -12.58
C VAL A 293 15.80 13.07 -11.67
N SER A 294 17.01 13.63 -11.74
CA SER A 294 17.36 14.87 -11.04
C SER A 294 17.06 16.10 -11.90
N SER A 295 16.35 17.06 -11.32
CA SER A 295 16.01 18.35 -11.93
C SER A 295 17.13 19.41 -11.85
N ARG A 296 18.23 19.14 -11.14
CA ARG A 296 19.24 20.16 -10.76
C ARG A 296 20.19 20.59 -11.88
N LYS A 297 20.34 19.80 -12.94
CA LYS A 297 21.37 20.01 -13.99
C LYS A 297 20.77 19.99 -15.40
N GLY A 298 21.50 20.53 -16.36
CA GLY A 298 21.13 20.55 -17.78
C GLY A 298 20.14 21.65 -18.15
N THR A 299 19.74 21.72 -19.41
CA THR A 299 18.68 22.64 -19.92
C THR A 299 17.27 22.08 -19.66
N SER A 300 16.24 22.92 -19.83
CA SER A 300 14.83 22.51 -19.66
C SER A 300 14.44 21.40 -20.63
N GLN A 301 14.88 21.49 -21.89
CA GLN A 301 14.70 20.43 -22.88
C GLN A 301 15.40 19.12 -22.47
N GLN A 302 16.64 19.18 -21.98
CA GLN A 302 17.35 17.98 -21.51
C GLN A 302 16.66 17.30 -20.32
N LEU A 303 15.99 18.08 -19.45
CA LEU A 303 15.17 17.53 -18.38
C LEU A 303 13.93 16.83 -18.95
N LEU A 304 13.22 17.48 -19.88
CA LEU A 304 12.06 16.90 -20.55
C LEU A 304 12.42 15.58 -21.27
N ASP A 305 13.54 15.55 -21.98
CA ASP A 305 14.01 14.35 -22.69
C ASP A 305 14.24 13.17 -21.74
N LYS A 306 14.79 13.44 -20.54
CA LYS A 306 14.99 12.43 -19.48
C LYS A 306 13.67 11.96 -18.89
N LEU A 307 12.71 12.87 -18.67
CA LEU A 307 11.38 12.52 -18.19
C LEU A 307 10.66 11.64 -19.21
N GLN A 308 10.75 11.96 -20.50
CA GLN A 308 10.18 11.16 -21.58
C GLN A 308 10.86 9.79 -21.77
N VAL A 309 12.06 9.55 -21.20
CA VAL A 309 12.60 8.19 -21.10
C VAL A 309 11.70 7.33 -20.20
N ILE A 310 11.14 7.89 -19.12
CA ILE A 310 10.19 7.16 -18.26
C ILE A 310 8.96 6.79 -19.09
N ASP A 311 8.36 7.75 -19.80
CA ASP A 311 7.20 7.54 -20.67
C ASP A 311 7.41 6.40 -21.66
N ARG A 312 8.54 6.41 -22.37
CA ARG A 312 8.88 5.35 -23.34
C ARG A 312 9.06 3.98 -22.67
N ARG A 313 9.58 3.94 -21.44
CA ARG A 313 9.79 2.68 -20.71
C ARG A 313 8.51 2.13 -20.11
N THR A 314 7.60 2.98 -19.68
CA THR A 314 6.33 2.61 -19.06
C THR A 314 5.20 2.48 -20.08
N GLY A 315 5.43 2.91 -21.32
CA GLY A 315 4.57 2.67 -22.47
C GLY A 315 3.46 3.68 -22.67
N VAL A 316 3.44 4.79 -21.92
CA VAL A 316 2.42 5.84 -22.05
C VAL A 316 3.05 7.23 -21.97
N PRO A 317 2.56 8.20 -22.76
CA PRO A 317 3.04 9.58 -22.69
C PRO A 317 2.70 10.19 -21.34
N PHE A 318 3.53 11.13 -20.87
CA PHE A 318 3.28 11.88 -19.64
C PHE A 318 3.20 11.00 -18.37
N ALA A 319 3.69 9.75 -18.43
CA ALA A 319 3.77 8.86 -17.29
C ALA A 319 4.61 9.48 -16.16
N TRP A 320 5.69 10.18 -16.51
CA TRP A 320 6.61 10.80 -15.55
C TRP A 320 5.91 11.71 -14.54
N PHE A 321 4.79 12.35 -14.90
CA PHE A 321 3.99 13.15 -13.98
C PHE A 321 3.38 12.29 -12.85
N PHE A 322 2.88 11.09 -13.17
CA PHE A 322 2.34 10.18 -12.15
C PHE A 322 3.45 9.55 -11.28
N TYR A 323 4.67 9.41 -11.82
CA TYR A 323 5.84 9.10 -11.00
C TYR A 323 6.28 10.28 -10.11
N LEU A 324 6.05 11.51 -10.55
CA LEU A 324 6.26 12.71 -9.75
C LEU A 324 5.31 12.75 -8.55
N LEU A 325 4.03 12.41 -8.73
CA LEU A 325 3.06 12.36 -7.63
C LEU A 325 3.47 11.40 -6.50
N HIS A 326 4.30 10.40 -6.79
CA HIS A 326 4.87 9.50 -5.77
C HIS A 326 6.20 10.03 -5.18
N GLY A 327 6.95 10.88 -5.89
CA GLY A 327 8.19 11.50 -5.40
C GLY A 327 9.45 10.63 -5.37
N ASN A 328 9.36 9.31 -5.59
CA ASN A 328 10.51 8.41 -5.46
C ASN A 328 11.44 8.35 -6.68
N ARG A 329 10.94 8.64 -7.88
CA ARG A 329 11.72 8.55 -9.14
C ARG A 329 11.82 9.87 -9.88
N VAL A 330 10.80 10.69 -9.73
CA VAL A 330 10.74 12.06 -10.23
C VAL A 330 10.38 12.93 -9.04
N HIS A 331 11.22 13.90 -8.74
CA HIS A 331 10.93 14.85 -7.65
C HIS A 331 10.06 16.00 -8.16
N ASP A 332 9.29 16.60 -7.27
CA ASP A 332 8.45 17.79 -7.45
C ASP A 332 9.15 18.93 -8.19
N GLY A 333 10.43 19.18 -7.88
CA GLY A 333 11.24 20.20 -8.53
C GLY A 333 11.38 19.99 -10.05
N SER A 334 11.17 18.77 -10.55
CA SER A 334 11.09 18.51 -11.99
C SER A 334 9.81 19.09 -12.58
N GLY A 335 8.66 18.91 -11.91
CA GLY A 335 7.37 19.45 -12.33
C GLY A 335 7.38 20.97 -12.37
N HIS A 336 7.88 21.62 -11.31
CA HIS A 336 8.05 23.07 -11.26
C HIS A 336 8.91 23.62 -12.41
N ARG A 337 10.01 22.93 -12.70
CA ARG A 337 10.94 23.38 -13.74
C ARG A 337 10.33 23.23 -15.13
N ILE A 338 9.63 22.13 -15.39
CA ILE A 338 8.94 21.89 -16.66
C ILE A 338 7.82 22.90 -16.88
N ILE A 339 6.97 23.16 -15.89
CA ILE A 339 5.88 24.13 -16.08
C ILE A 339 6.40 25.56 -16.28
N ASN A 340 7.42 25.99 -15.54
CA ASN A 340 8.05 27.30 -15.74
C ASN A 340 8.66 27.41 -17.15
N ALA A 341 9.32 26.36 -17.62
CA ALA A 341 9.91 26.33 -18.96
C ALA A 341 8.84 26.37 -20.07
N ALA A 342 7.71 25.69 -19.88
CA ALA A 342 6.59 25.73 -20.81
C ALA A 342 5.95 27.13 -20.85
N GLU A 343 5.74 27.77 -19.69
CA GLU A 343 5.22 29.14 -19.61
C GLU A 343 6.18 30.18 -20.22
N ALA A 344 7.49 29.91 -20.16
CA ALA A 344 8.52 30.72 -20.81
C ALA A 344 8.70 30.44 -22.32
N GLY A 345 8.00 29.44 -22.87
CA GLY A 345 8.14 29.02 -24.27
C GLY A 345 9.47 28.31 -24.59
N GLU A 346 10.19 27.81 -23.58
CA GLU A 346 11.47 27.11 -23.76
C GLU A 346 11.28 25.65 -24.21
N ILE A 347 10.14 25.06 -23.88
CA ILE A 347 9.77 23.69 -24.23
C ILE A 347 8.32 23.66 -24.72
N ASP A 348 8.02 22.69 -25.57
CA ASP A 348 6.66 22.41 -26.02
C ASP A 348 6.09 21.22 -25.26
N LEU A 349 4.87 21.37 -24.74
CA LEU A 349 4.12 20.31 -24.08
C LEU A 349 2.74 20.24 -24.73
N PRO A 350 2.18 19.03 -24.91
CA PRO A 350 0.78 18.90 -25.29
C PRO A 350 -0.11 19.70 -24.34
N GLU A 351 -1.03 20.50 -24.88
CA GLU A 351 -1.88 21.41 -24.10
C GLU A 351 -2.57 20.71 -22.92
N CYS A 352 -3.01 19.47 -23.10
CA CYS A 352 -3.64 18.69 -22.05
C CYS A 352 -2.72 18.34 -20.86
N ASP A 353 -1.44 18.11 -21.14
CA ASP A 353 -0.42 17.82 -20.12
C ASP A 353 0.00 19.11 -19.40
N TYR A 354 0.13 20.22 -20.15
CA TYR A 354 0.35 21.55 -19.57
C TYR A 354 -0.77 21.92 -18.59
N GLN A 355 -2.04 21.78 -18.99
CA GLN A 355 -3.17 22.08 -18.09
C GLN A 355 -3.19 21.17 -16.86
N THR A 356 -2.72 19.93 -16.99
CA THR A 356 -2.60 19.01 -15.85
C THR A 356 -1.50 19.44 -14.89
N LEU A 357 -0.30 19.80 -15.39
CA LEU A 357 0.76 20.39 -14.57
C LEU A 357 0.33 21.69 -13.91
N ARG A 358 -0.41 22.53 -14.63
CA ARG A 358 -0.89 23.82 -14.12
C ARG A 358 -1.84 23.64 -12.94
N ARG A 359 -2.84 22.75 -13.07
CA ARG A 359 -3.72 22.41 -11.94
C ARG A 359 -2.96 21.80 -10.76
N TRP A 360 -1.94 20.99 -11.04
CA TRP A 360 -1.06 20.46 -10.00
C TRP A 360 -0.28 21.57 -9.29
N ARG A 361 0.33 22.53 -10.00
CA ARG A 361 1.04 23.68 -9.41
C ARG A 361 0.12 24.59 -8.59
N GLU A 362 -1.13 24.77 -9.02
CA GLU A 362 -2.11 25.58 -8.26
C GLU A 362 -2.43 24.98 -6.88
N ARG A 363 -2.41 23.66 -6.76
CA ARG A 363 -2.59 22.94 -5.50
C ARG A 363 -1.83 21.64 -5.59
N GLU A 364 -0.62 21.62 -5.08
CA GLU A 364 0.22 20.42 -5.17
C GLU A 364 -0.39 19.27 -4.37
N TYR A 365 -0.17 18.07 -4.86
CA TYR A 365 -0.48 16.86 -4.14
C TYR A 365 0.53 15.78 -4.50
N GLY A 366 0.66 14.82 -3.59
CA GLY A 366 1.47 13.62 -3.73
C GLY A 366 0.98 12.54 -2.75
N PHE A 367 1.65 11.40 -2.77
CA PHE A 367 1.25 10.20 -2.04
C PHE A 367 2.32 9.66 -1.12
#